data_AF-A0A8T0UTK9-F1
#
_entry.id   AF-A0A8T0UTK9-F1
#
_cell.length_a   1.000
_cell.length_b   1.000
_cell.length_c   1.000
_cell.angle_alpha   90.00
_cell.angle_beta   90.00
_cell.angle_gamma   90.00
#
_symmetry.space_group_name_H-M   'P 1'
#
loop_
_entity.id
_entity.type
_entity.pdbx_description
1 polymer ?
#
loop_
_entity_poly.entity_id
_entity_poly.type
_entity_poly.pdbx_seq_one_letter_code
_entity_poly.pdbx_strand_id
1 'polypeptide(L)'
;MMSNSWRDKQHPNLINFLATFLAANSYRLNFLSVSPDFIFNNGGTSVAFVFETNWDSEKEAAVFSRYGMELGCPTFVPVCDPEMGFEKIVRIAHARGVCKKQDIITTMRDERAQAVECMDAFLRVLTSIPACPSYWLH
;
A
#
# COMPACT_ATOMS: atom_id res chain seq x y z
N MET A 1 7.44 0.98 10.96
CA MET A 1 8.52 1.61 11.76
C MET A 1 7.88 2.34 12.92
N MET A 2 8.49 2.34 14.10
CA MET A 2 7.97 3.00 15.29
C MET A 2 9.08 3.82 15.94
N SER A 3 8.75 4.99 16.45
CA SER A 3 9.69 5.84 17.18
C SER A 3 10.14 5.17 18.49
N ASN A 4 11.44 5.22 18.77
CA ASN A 4 11.99 4.80 20.05
C ASN A 4 11.34 5.57 21.22
N SER A 5 11.26 6.91 21.10
CA SER A 5 10.74 7.76 22.15
C SER A 5 9.24 7.57 22.39
N TRP A 6 8.50 7.15 21.37
CA TRP A 6 7.07 6.82 21.52
C TRP A 6 6.89 5.43 22.12
N ARG A 7 7.63 4.42 21.63
CA ARG A 7 7.62 3.04 22.17
C ARG A 7 7.86 3.05 23.68
N ASP A 8 8.84 3.81 24.15
CA ASP A 8 9.25 3.82 25.56
C ASP A 8 8.17 4.40 26.49
N LYS A 9 7.18 5.11 25.94
CA LYS A 9 5.99 5.62 26.66
C LYS A 9 4.82 4.64 26.67
N GLN A 10 4.86 3.61 25.82
CA GLN A 10 3.76 2.65 25.69
C GLN A 10 3.92 1.47 26.65
N HIS A 11 2.79 0.86 27.02
CA HIS A 11 2.80 -0.37 27.80
C HIS A 11 3.42 -1.54 26.98
N PRO A 12 4.28 -2.40 27.57
CA PRO A 12 4.90 -3.51 26.85
C PRO A 12 3.92 -4.43 26.13
N ASN A 13 2.74 -4.68 26.72
CA ASN A 13 1.68 -5.49 26.08
C ASN A 13 1.22 -4.90 24.74
N LEU A 14 1.09 -3.58 24.63
CA LEU A 14 0.71 -2.92 23.38
C LEU A 14 1.79 -3.14 22.31
N ILE A 15 3.06 -2.96 22.69
CA ILE A 15 4.19 -3.16 21.78
C ILE A 15 4.24 -4.62 21.30
N ASN A 16 4.04 -5.57 22.21
CA ASN A 16 4.03 -7.00 21.88
C ASN A 16 2.87 -7.38 20.96
N PHE A 17 1.67 -6.85 21.24
CA PHE A 17 0.51 -7.02 20.38
C PHE A 17 0.77 -6.50 18.96
N LEU A 18 1.27 -5.27 18.83
CA LEU A 18 1.58 -4.66 17.53
C LEU A 18 2.63 -5.45 16.75
N ALA A 19 3.69 -5.90 17.43
CA ALA A 19 4.73 -6.73 16.82
C ALA A 19 4.14 -8.05 16.28
N THR A 20 3.33 -8.73 17.10
CA THR A 20 2.67 -9.99 16.74
C THR A 20 1.70 -9.82 15.58
N PHE A 21 0.85 -8.79 15.64
CA PHE A 21 -0.12 -8.48 14.60
C PHE A 21 0.56 -8.18 13.25
N LEU A 22 1.58 -7.32 13.24
CA LEU A 22 2.32 -6.98 12.03
C LEU A 22 3.02 -8.20 11.45
N ALA A 23 3.66 -9.02 12.28
CA ALA A 23 4.31 -10.25 11.86
C ALA A 23 3.31 -11.25 11.24
N ALA A 24 2.13 -11.43 11.84
CA ALA A 24 1.07 -12.28 11.30
C ALA A 24 0.56 -11.81 9.93
N ASN A 25 0.74 -10.53 9.61
CA ASN A 25 0.34 -9.91 8.34
C ASN A 25 1.54 -9.67 7.38
N SER A 26 2.67 -10.34 7.60
CA SER A 26 3.90 -10.21 6.78
C SER A 26 4.52 -8.81 6.75
N TYR A 27 4.27 -8.00 7.78
CA TYR A 27 4.94 -6.71 7.99
C TYR A 27 6.06 -6.84 9.03
N ARG A 28 7.16 -6.12 8.81
CA ARG A 28 8.24 -5.99 9.79
C ARG A 28 8.07 -4.73 10.64
N LEU A 29 8.18 -4.88 11.95
CA LEU A 29 8.24 -3.77 12.89
C LEU A 29 9.70 -3.45 13.20
N ASN A 30 10.13 -2.25 12.81
CA ASN A 30 11.45 -1.71 13.15
C ASN A 30 11.30 -0.53 14.12
N PHE A 31 12.20 -0.44 15.09
CA PHE A 31 12.29 0.70 16.00
C PHE A 31 13.43 1.62 15.58
N LEU A 32 13.13 2.90 15.38
CA LEU A 32 14.08 3.88 14.85
C LEU A 32 13.95 5.19 15.61
N SER A 33 15.01 5.99 15.59
CA SER A 33 14.94 7.39 16.03
C SER A 33 14.33 8.21 14.90
N VAL A 34 13.00 8.21 14.83
CA VAL A 34 12.22 8.95 13.83
C VAL A 34 11.29 9.94 14.51
N SER A 35 11.01 11.02 13.79
CA SER A 35 10.14 12.10 14.28
C SER A 35 8.68 11.63 14.46
N PRO A 36 8.01 10.98 13.48
CA PRO A 36 6.66 10.46 13.69
C PRO A 36 6.62 9.27 14.64
N ASP A 37 5.52 9.12 15.38
CA ASP A 37 5.35 8.03 16.36
C ASP A 37 5.32 6.65 15.72
N PHE A 38 4.62 6.52 14.59
CA PHE A 38 4.53 5.28 13.83
C PHE A 38 4.47 5.54 12.32
N ILE A 39 5.15 4.72 11.53
CA ILE A 39 5.13 4.79 10.06
C ILE A 39 4.78 3.41 9.53
N PHE A 40 3.68 3.31 8.79
CA PHE A 40 3.26 2.09 8.12
C PHE A 40 3.62 2.15 6.64
N ASN A 41 4.44 1.21 6.18
CA ASN A 41 4.77 1.06 4.77
C ASN A 41 4.02 -0.16 4.21
N ASN A 42 3.21 0.07 3.18
CA ASN A 42 2.53 -0.99 2.45
C ASN A 42 2.86 -0.90 0.96
N GLY A 43 3.90 -1.61 0.55
CA GLY A 43 4.35 -1.80 -0.84
C GLY A 43 4.38 -0.51 -1.65
N GLY A 44 5.32 0.38 -1.30
CA GLY A 44 5.59 1.63 -2.01
C GLY A 44 4.98 2.86 -1.36
N THR A 45 3.87 2.72 -0.62
CA THR A 45 3.23 3.84 0.06
C THR A 45 3.49 3.82 1.56
N SER A 46 4.01 4.91 2.10
CA SER A 46 4.22 5.11 3.54
C SER A 46 3.16 6.08 4.10
N VAL A 47 2.63 5.75 5.27
CA VAL A 47 1.72 6.60 6.04
C VAL A 47 2.34 6.81 7.40
N ALA A 48 2.49 8.07 7.83
CA ALA A 48 2.95 8.36 9.18
C ALA A 48 1.76 8.72 10.06
N PHE A 49 1.81 8.22 11.28
CA PHE A 49 0.85 8.42 12.34
C PHE A 49 1.56 9.17 13.44
N VAL A 50 0.90 10.22 13.93
CA VAL A 50 1.28 10.99 15.10
C VAL A 50 0.09 10.93 16.03
N PHE A 51 0.34 10.44 17.23
CA PHE A 51 -0.67 10.23 18.24
C PHE A 51 -0.71 11.49 19.13
N GLU A 52 -1.62 12.40 18.78
CA GLU A 52 -1.87 13.62 19.56
C GLU A 52 -3.21 13.46 20.29
N THR A 53 -3.13 13.22 21.60
CA THR A 53 -4.32 12.98 22.44
C THR A 53 -5.15 14.25 22.68
N ASN A 54 -4.60 15.44 22.39
CA ASN A 54 -5.26 16.73 22.54
C ASN A 54 -5.19 17.53 21.22
N TRP A 55 -5.77 16.94 20.17
CA TRP A 55 -5.77 17.52 18.83
C TRP A 55 -6.55 18.85 18.79
N ASP A 56 -5.92 19.86 18.21
CA ASP A 56 -6.50 21.17 17.94
C ASP A 56 -6.19 21.53 16.48
N SER A 57 -7.22 21.70 15.66
CA SER A 57 -7.09 22.01 14.23
C SER A 57 -6.35 23.33 13.99
N GLU A 58 -6.39 24.27 14.93
CA GLU A 58 -5.65 25.53 14.82
C GLU A 58 -4.13 25.33 15.00
N LYS A 59 -3.72 24.20 15.57
CA LYS A 59 -2.30 23.85 15.80
C LYS A 59 -1.70 22.96 14.72
N GLU A 60 -2.43 22.66 13.65
CA GLU A 60 -1.98 21.76 12.58
C GLU A 60 -0.60 22.17 12.04
N ALA A 61 -0.42 23.42 11.63
CA ALA A 61 0.87 23.91 11.12
C ALA A 61 2.02 23.79 12.14
N ALA A 62 1.73 23.98 13.44
CA ALA A 62 2.72 23.81 14.50
C ALA A 62 3.10 22.35 14.70
N VAL A 63 2.14 21.42 14.56
CA VAL A 63 2.39 19.97 14.59
C VAL A 63 3.27 19.57 13.40
N PHE A 64 2.93 19.97 12.18
CA PHE A 64 3.75 19.70 10.99
C PHE A 64 5.19 20.21 11.13
N SER A 65 5.34 21.46 11.62
CA SER A 65 6.65 22.05 11.87
C SER A 65 7.45 21.31 12.94
N ARG A 66 6.83 20.92 14.06
CA ARG A 66 7.48 20.14 15.13
C ARG A 66 8.03 18.81 14.63
N TYR A 67 7.27 18.13 13.78
CA TYR A 67 7.66 16.83 13.29
C TYR A 67 8.55 16.90 12.03
N GLY A 68 8.88 18.11 11.55
CA GLY A 68 9.70 18.30 10.34
C GLY A 68 9.03 17.72 9.09
N MET A 69 7.70 17.76 9.03
CA MET A 69 6.90 17.18 7.97
C MET A 69 6.43 18.27 7.01
N GLU A 70 6.41 17.97 5.72
CA GLU A 70 5.83 18.86 4.72
C GLU A 70 4.31 18.73 4.72
N LEU A 71 3.61 19.85 4.56
CA LEU A 71 2.15 19.85 4.47
C LEU A 71 1.73 18.98 3.27
N GLY A 72 0.98 17.91 3.53
CA GLY A 72 0.53 16.98 2.50
C GLY A 72 1.43 15.75 2.25
N CYS A 73 2.59 15.62 2.90
CA CYS A 73 3.41 14.40 2.83
C CYS A 73 4.20 14.12 4.11
N PRO A 74 3.95 13.00 4.81
CA PRO A 74 2.93 11.96 4.59
C PRO A 74 1.52 12.32 5.14
N THR A 75 0.50 11.53 4.76
CA THR A 75 -0.88 11.67 5.28
C THR A 75 -0.90 11.59 6.81
N PHE A 76 -1.24 12.71 7.46
CA PHE A 76 -1.42 12.77 8.91
C PHE A 76 -2.75 12.16 9.28
N VAL A 77 -2.73 11.30 10.30
CA VAL A 77 -3.93 10.68 10.83
C VAL A 77 -3.98 11.05 12.31
N PRO A 78 -4.80 12.05 12.72
CA PRO A 78 -4.93 12.38 14.13
C PRO A 78 -5.55 11.19 14.84
N VAL A 79 -4.99 10.86 16.00
CA VAL A 79 -5.46 9.74 16.80
C VAL A 79 -5.53 10.15 18.27
N CYS A 80 -6.72 10.04 18.85
CA CYS A 80 -6.96 10.41 20.24
C CYS A 80 -6.44 9.37 21.23
N ASP A 81 -6.26 8.12 20.80
CA ASP A 81 -5.77 6.99 21.61
C ASP A 81 -5.16 5.88 20.71
N PRO A 82 -4.32 4.98 21.26
CA PRO A 82 -3.70 3.92 20.47
C PRO A 82 -4.69 2.99 19.74
N GLU A 83 -5.89 2.75 20.27
CA GLU A 83 -6.88 1.85 19.66
C GLU A 83 -7.46 2.43 18.38
N MET A 84 -7.85 3.71 18.39
CA MET A 84 -8.31 4.42 17.19
C MET A 84 -7.24 4.42 16.10
N GLY A 85 -5.96 4.53 16.47
CA GLY A 85 -4.86 4.56 15.51
C GLY A 85 -4.67 3.21 14.87
N PHE A 86 -4.81 2.16 15.66
CA PHE A 86 -4.80 0.79 15.16
C PHE A 86 -5.97 0.51 14.22
N GLU A 87 -7.18 0.92 14.57
CA GLU A 87 -8.35 0.79 13.70
C GLU A 87 -8.10 1.45 12.33
N LYS A 88 -7.51 2.66 12.34
CA LYS A 88 -7.16 3.38 11.10
C LYS A 88 -6.06 2.66 10.32
N ILE A 89 -5.04 2.11 10.98
CA ILE A 89 -3.99 1.28 10.35
C ILE A 89 -4.63 0.06 9.67
N VAL A 90 -5.51 -0.66 10.37
CA VAL A 90 -6.19 -1.86 9.83
C VAL A 90 -7.06 -1.49 8.63
N ARG A 91 -7.86 -0.41 8.72
CA ARG A 91 -8.70 0.06 7.61
C ARG A 91 -7.87 0.46 6.39
N ILE A 92 -6.77 1.18 6.57
CA ILE A 92 -5.87 1.58 5.47
C ILE A 92 -5.18 0.36 4.86
N ALA A 93 -4.68 -0.56 5.69
CA ALA A 93 -4.04 -1.78 5.24
C ALA A 93 -5.00 -2.67 4.44
N HIS A 94 -6.23 -2.84 4.94
CA HIS A 94 -7.28 -3.63 4.29
C HIS A 94 -7.73 -2.99 2.98
N ALA A 95 -8.06 -1.70 2.97
CA ALA A 95 -8.46 -0.98 1.76
C ALA A 95 -7.39 -1.08 0.67
N ARG A 96 -6.11 -0.89 1.03
CA ARG A 96 -5.00 -1.00 0.08
C ARG A 96 -4.73 -2.42 -0.38
N GLY A 97 -4.90 -3.42 0.49
CA GLY A 97 -4.80 -4.83 0.11
C GLY A 97 -5.84 -5.20 -0.95
N VAL A 98 -7.09 -4.73 -0.77
CA VAL A 98 -8.17 -4.91 -1.75
C VAL A 98 -7.85 -4.16 -3.05
N CYS A 99 -7.41 -2.90 -3.00
CA CYS A 99 -7.06 -2.14 -4.20
C CYS A 99 -5.91 -2.78 -5.00
N LYS A 100 -4.82 -3.22 -4.35
CA LYS A 100 -3.69 -3.87 -5.05
C LYS A 100 -4.10 -5.20 -5.70
N LYS A 101 -4.92 -6.00 -5.00
CA LYS A 101 -5.45 -7.24 -5.56
C LYS A 101 -6.32 -6.95 -6.79
N GLN A 102 -7.14 -5.90 -6.72
CA GLN A 102 -7.99 -5.50 -7.84
C GLN A 102 -7.16 -5.00 -9.03
N ASP A 103 -6.12 -4.21 -8.77
CA ASP A 103 -5.20 -3.67 -9.77
C ASP A 103 -4.47 -4.78 -10.55
N ILE A 104 -3.90 -5.75 -9.83
CA ILE A 104 -3.29 -6.95 -10.44
C ILE A 104 -4.31 -7.74 -11.28
N ILE A 105 -5.54 -7.92 -10.76
CA ILE A 105 -6.60 -8.62 -11.49
C ILE A 105 -6.98 -7.88 -12.77
N THR A 106 -7.06 -6.55 -12.74
CA THR A 106 -7.37 -5.75 -13.93
C THR A 106 -6.25 -5.80 -14.95
N THR A 107 -4.98 -5.65 -14.55
CA THR A 107 -3.83 -5.76 -15.45
C THR A 107 -3.78 -7.13 -16.14
N MET A 108 -3.93 -8.22 -15.37
CA MET A 108 -3.95 -9.57 -15.96
C MET A 108 -5.12 -9.79 -16.92
N ARG A 109 -6.25 -9.14 -16.68
CA ARG A 109 -7.43 -9.22 -17.56
C ARG A 109 -7.18 -8.49 -18.88
N ASP A 110 -6.50 -7.35 -18.83
CA ASP A 110 -6.15 -6.55 -20.00
C ASP A 110 -5.08 -7.24 -20.86
N GLU A 111 -4.03 -7.78 -20.24
CA GLU A 111 -3.00 -8.57 -20.94
C GLU A 111 -3.61 -9.80 -21.63
N ARG A 112 -4.54 -10.49 -20.97
CA ARG A 112 -5.27 -11.61 -21.57
C ARG A 112 -6.11 -11.15 -22.76
N ALA A 113 -6.81 -10.02 -22.65
CA ALA A 113 -7.61 -9.47 -23.75
C ALA A 113 -6.72 -9.14 -24.96
N GLN A 114 -5.60 -8.47 -24.72
CA GLN A 114 -4.63 -8.12 -25.76
C GLN A 114 -4.01 -9.36 -26.44
N ALA A 115 -3.69 -10.40 -25.67
CA ALA A 115 -3.17 -11.65 -26.22
C ALA A 115 -4.22 -12.37 -27.11
N VAL A 116 -5.48 -12.36 -26.70
CA VAL A 116 -6.59 -12.94 -27.49
C VAL A 116 -6.80 -12.16 -28.78
N GLU A 117 -6.79 -10.83 -28.74
CA GLU A 117 -6.90 -10.00 -29.94
C GLU A 117 -5.72 -10.20 -30.90
N CYS A 118 -4.51 -10.33 -30.37
CA CYS A 118 -3.32 -10.62 -31.17
C CYS A 118 -3.42 -11.97 -31.88
N MET A 119 -3.93 -12.99 -31.18
CA MET A 119 -4.18 -14.32 -31.77
C MET A 119 -5.24 -14.26 -32.88
N ASP A 120 -6.34 -13.55 -32.66
CA ASP A 120 -7.41 -13.38 -33.66
C ASP A 120 -6.89 -12.67 -34.92
N ALA A 121 -6.11 -11.61 -34.74
CA ALA A 121 -5.45 -10.91 -35.85
C ALA A 121 -4.51 -11.83 -36.65
N PHE A 122 -3.74 -12.67 -35.97
CA PHE A 122 -2.84 -13.64 -36.62
C PHE A 122 -3.60 -14.70 -37.42
N LEU A 123 -4.66 -15.28 -36.85
CA LEU A 123 -5.52 -16.25 -37.54
C LEU A 123 -6.18 -15.64 -38.78
N ARG A 124 -6.59 -14.38 -38.70
CA ARG A 124 -7.16 -13.64 -39.82
C ARG A 124 -6.15 -13.42 -40.95
N VAL A 125 -4.89 -13.18 -40.63
CA VAL A 125 -3.80 -13.13 -41.62
C VAL A 125 -3.59 -14.51 -42.27
N LEU A 126 -3.47 -15.58 -41.48
CA LEU A 126 -3.27 -16.93 -42.02
C LEU A 126 -4.38 -17.37 -42.96
N THR A 127 -5.64 -17.13 -42.57
CA THR A 127 -6.82 -17.50 -43.38
C THR A 127 -6.99 -16.66 -44.65
N SER A 128 -6.32 -15.51 -44.74
CA SER A 128 -6.30 -14.67 -45.94
C SER A 128 -5.29 -15.13 -47.00
N ILE A 129 -4.38 -16.06 -46.66
CA ILE A 129 -3.43 -16.63 -47.62
C ILE A 129 -4.20 -17.60 -48.54
N PRO A 130 -4.33 -17.31 -49.84
CA PRO A 130 -4.99 -18.22 -50.76
C PRO A 130 -4.20 -19.53 -50.84
N ALA A 131 -4.89 -20.67 -50.75
CA ALA A 131 -4.28 -21.99 -50.83
C ALA A 131 -3.41 -22.08 -52.09
N CYS A 132 -2.11 -22.38 -51.90
CA CYS A 132 -1.17 -22.51 -53.01
C CYS A 132 -1.62 -23.70 -53.88
N PRO A 133 -1.90 -23.50 -55.18
CA PRO A 133 -2.39 -24.61 -55.99
C PRO A 133 -1.30 -25.65 -56.25
N SER A 134 -1.70 -26.92 -56.23
CA SER A 134 -0.85 -28.12 -56.22
C SER A 134 -0.08 -28.42 -57.52
N TYR A 135 0.20 -27.44 -58.38
CA TYR A 135 0.85 -27.66 -59.69
C TYR A 135 2.38 -27.47 -59.71
N TRP A 136 3.04 -27.33 -58.56
CA TRP A 136 4.51 -27.16 -58.46
C TRP A 136 5.29 -28.38 -57.94
N LEU A 137 4.66 -29.57 -57.88
CA LEU A 137 5.33 -30.84 -57.56
C LEU A 137 5.39 -31.71 -58.82
N HIS A 138 6.41 -31.50 -59.65
CA HIS A 138 6.83 -32.42 -60.70
C HIS A 138 8.35 -32.41 -60.83
#